data_AF-V4RRW5-F1
#
_entry.id   AF-V4RRW5-F1
#
_cell.length_a   1.000
_cell.length_b   1.000
_cell.length_c   1.000
_cell.angle_alpha   90.00
_cell.angle_beta   90.00
_cell.angle_gamma   90.00
#
_symmetry.space_group_name_H-M   'P 1'
#
loop_
_entity.id
_entity.type
_entity.pdbx_description
1 polymer ?
#
loop_
_entity_poly.entity_id
_entity_poly.type
_entity_poly.pdbx_seq_one_letter_code
_entity_poly.pdbx_strand_id
1 'polypeptide(L)'
;VMPNTYHKLCMWHMMQNALKHIRSVFNDKIEEEYDFFTTWNNMLDEYDMHTNDWLSSIFKLKEKWAFTYVRHVWSAGMKSTQLSKSFHASLKDYLKSDHNVSQFFMHFERVLKDMRYKELEAKYESCFRLVNTKISVKILIQAREVYTKKIFEDFQDQWTKQARFKSVQDINGREIQADPKLQQTCRYRSMCSIFTRISNRASESEKADNLTYLHASNLAKLVENILQLEREGDKEKEYELSPP
;
A
#
# COMPACT_ATOMS: atom_id res chain seq x y z
N VAL A 1 -23.54 -15.60 -1.64
CA VAL A 1 -22.81 -14.31 -1.64
C VAL A 1 -22.32 -14.07 -0.22
N MET A 2 -21.08 -13.63 0.02
CA MET A 2 -20.57 -13.34 1.37
C MET A 2 -20.90 -11.88 1.74
N PRO A 3 -21.95 -11.61 2.55
CA PRO A 3 -22.51 -10.26 2.70
C PRO A 3 -21.62 -9.30 3.47
N ASN A 4 -20.73 -9.82 4.33
CA ASN A 4 -19.83 -9.03 5.17
C ASN A 4 -18.44 -8.85 4.55
N THR A 5 -18.25 -9.25 3.29
CA THR A 5 -16.96 -9.16 2.61
C THR A 5 -16.87 -7.86 1.81
N TYR A 6 -15.76 -7.16 1.99
CA TYR A 6 -15.47 -6.01 1.15
C TYR A 6 -15.01 -6.46 -0.25
N HIS A 7 -15.77 -6.10 -1.28
CA HIS A 7 -15.48 -6.47 -2.66
C HIS A 7 -14.71 -5.36 -3.38
N LYS A 8 -13.38 -5.50 -3.47
CA LYS A 8 -12.49 -4.59 -4.21
C LYS A 8 -12.51 -4.92 -5.71
N LEU A 9 -12.51 -3.90 -6.56
CA LEU A 9 -12.30 -4.09 -8.00
C LEU A 9 -10.83 -4.44 -8.30
N CYS A 10 -10.64 -5.30 -9.28
CA CYS A 10 -9.32 -5.73 -9.71
C CYS A 10 -8.65 -4.64 -10.57
N MET A 11 -7.60 -3.96 -10.07
CA MET A 11 -6.85 -2.93 -10.81
C MET A 11 -6.37 -3.43 -12.18
N TRP A 12 -5.95 -4.69 -12.30
CA TRP A 12 -5.52 -5.21 -13.60
C TRP A 12 -6.65 -5.15 -14.62
N HIS A 13 -7.83 -5.67 -14.29
CA HIS A 13 -8.99 -5.58 -15.17
C HIS A 13 -9.42 -4.13 -15.41
N MET A 14 -9.31 -3.26 -14.40
CA MET A 14 -9.57 -1.84 -14.58
C MET A 14 -8.59 -1.20 -15.56
N MET A 15 -7.29 -1.49 -15.48
CA MET A 15 -6.27 -1.03 -16.42
C MET A 15 -6.52 -1.60 -17.82
N GLN A 16 -6.86 -2.89 -17.95
CA GLN A 16 -7.21 -3.48 -19.24
C GLN A 16 -8.43 -2.82 -19.87
N ASN A 17 -9.43 -2.49 -19.06
CA ASN A 17 -10.61 -1.75 -19.52
C ASN A 17 -10.26 -0.30 -19.86
N ALA A 18 -9.40 0.34 -19.06
CA ALA A 18 -8.89 1.67 -19.34
C ALA A 18 -8.15 1.71 -20.68
N LEU A 19 -7.29 0.74 -20.97
CA LEU A 19 -6.61 0.66 -22.27
C LEU A 19 -7.59 0.59 -23.45
N LYS A 20 -8.76 -0.05 -23.27
CA LYS A 20 -9.81 -0.13 -24.29
C LYS A 20 -10.56 1.19 -24.47
N HIS A 21 -10.81 1.92 -23.39
CA HIS A 21 -11.63 3.14 -23.41
C HIS A 21 -10.82 4.44 -23.57
N ILE A 22 -9.56 4.45 -23.13
CA ILE A 22 -8.71 5.64 -23.02
C ILE A 22 -7.23 5.37 -23.38
N ARG A 23 -6.91 4.34 -24.18
CA ARG A 23 -5.60 4.08 -24.84
C ARG A 23 -4.34 4.61 -24.13
N SER A 24 -4.15 4.23 -22.84
CA SER A 24 -2.97 4.47 -21.99
C SER A 24 -2.96 5.67 -21.03
N VAL A 25 -4.08 6.37 -20.82
CA VAL A 25 -4.13 7.53 -19.92
C VAL A 25 -4.19 7.16 -18.42
N PHE A 26 -4.69 5.97 -18.10
CA PHE A 26 -4.91 5.57 -16.70
C PHE A 26 -3.59 5.24 -16.01
N ASN A 27 -3.12 6.17 -15.17
CA ASN A 27 -1.81 6.10 -14.54
C ASN A 27 -1.83 5.23 -13.28
N ASP A 28 -0.86 4.32 -13.15
CA ASP A 28 -0.67 3.46 -11.96
C ASP A 28 -0.43 4.29 -10.68
N LYS A 29 -0.08 5.57 -10.83
CA LYS A 29 0.18 6.52 -9.73
C LYS A 29 -1.06 6.89 -8.90
N ILE A 30 -2.27 6.67 -9.40
CA ILE A 30 -3.51 6.88 -8.63
C ILE A 30 -3.55 5.97 -7.38
N GLU A 31 -2.75 4.90 -7.35
CA GLU A 31 -2.71 3.91 -6.27
C GLU A 31 -1.97 4.39 -5.00
N GLU A 32 -1.17 5.46 -5.03
CA GLU A 32 -0.33 5.86 -3.88
C GLU A 32 -0.50 7.32 -3.43
N GLU A 33 -1.35 8.11 -4.09
CA GLU A 33 -1.49 9.53 -3.76
C GLU A 33 -2.50 9.80 -2.64
N TYR A 34 -2.05 10.57 -1.63
CA TYR A 34 -2.89 11.10 -0.56
C TYR A 34 -4.01 12.02 -1.08
N ASP A 35 -3.86 12.55 -2.29
CA ASP A 35 -4.75 13.54 -2.89
C ASP A 35 -5.40 13.02 -4.17
N PHE A 36 -6.13 11.91 -4.03
CA PHE A 36 -6.83 11.20 -5.10
C PHE A 36 -7.63 12.13 -6.03
N PHE A 37 -8.33 13.12 -5.47
CA PHE A 37 -9.19 14.02 -6.26
C PHE A 37 -8.37 14.95 -7.16
N THR A 38 -7.27 15.51 -6.65
CA THR A 38 -6.38 16.36 -7.44
C THR A 38 -5.76 15.57 -8.59
N THR A 39 -5.25 14.37 -8.32
CA THR A 39 -4.69 13.51 -9.37
C THR A 39 -5.73 13.12 -10.41
N TRP A 40 -6.93 12.74 -9.96
CA TRP A 40 -8.03 12.38 -10.84
C TRP A 40 -8.43 13.54 -11.75
N ASN A 41 -8.63 14.74 -11.19
CA ASN A 41 -9.01 15.92 -11.96
C ASN A 41 -7.90 16.35 -12.93
N ASN A 42 -6.64 16.35 -12.49
CA ASN A 42 -5.52 16.64 -13.38
C ASN A 42 -5.46 15.67 -14.58
N MET A 43 -5.74 14.38 -14.35
CA MET A 43 -5.83 13.39 -15.44
C MET A 43 -6.99 13.71 -16.39
N LEU A 44 -8.13 14.19 -15.88
CA LEU A 44 -9.24 14.60 -16.74
C LEU A 44 -8.91 15.86 -17.54
N ASP A 45 -8.23 16.83 -16.93
CA ASP A 45 -7.81 18.08 -17.56
C ASP A 45 -6.75 17.86 -18.63
N GLU A 46 -5.69 17.09 -18.34
CA GLU A 46 -4.56 16.84 -19.25
C GLU A 46 -5.01 16.16 -20.55
N TYR A 47 -6.03 15.30 -20.47
CA TYR A 47 -6.50 14.51 -21.60
C TYR A 47 -7.86 14.96 -22.15
N ASP A 48 -8.45 16.05 -21.62
CA ASP A 48 -9.78 16.54 -21.97
C ASP A 48 -10.88 15.46 -21.89
N MET A 49 -10.90 14.74 -20.77
CA MET A 49 -11.69 13.51 -20.60
C MET A 49 -12.91 13.67 -19.68
N HIS A 50 -13.30 14.90 -19.32
CA HIS A 50 -14.40 15.18 -18.38
C HIS A 50 -15.76 14.60 -18.82
N THR A 51 -15.98 14.45 -20.11
CA THR A 51 -17.23 13.92 -20.70
C THR A 51 -17.21 12.41 -20.93
N ASN A 52 -16.13 11.72 -20.56
CA ASN A 52 -15.99 10.29 -20.81
C ASN A 52 -16.89 9.45 -19.88
N ASP A 53 -17.87 8.76 -20.47
CA ASP A 53 -18.86 7.95 -19.73
C ASP A 53 -18.24 6.83 -18.90
N TRP A 54 -17.17 6.21 -19.39
CA TRP A 54 -16.48 5.14 -18.66
C TRP A 54 -15.76 5.70 -17.43
N LEU A 55 -15.09 6.84 -17.56
CA LEU A 55 -14.44 7.52 -16.44
C LEU A 55 -15.45 8.01 -15.38
N SER A 56 -16.58 8.55 -15.81
CA SER A 56 -17.69 8.88 -14.90
C SER A 56 -18.21 7.64 -14.16
N SER A 57 -18.36 6.52 -14.88
CA SER A 57 -18.84 5.26 -14.31
C SER A 57 -17.86 4.64 -13.32
N ILE A 58 -16.56 4.62 -13.64
CA ILE A 58 -15.55 4.05 -12.73
C ILE A 58 -15.33 4.95 -11.51
N PHE A 59 -15.46 6.27 -11.65
CA PHE A 59 -15.39 7.22 -10.53
C PHE A 59 -16.55 7.05 -9.53
N LYS A 60 -17.76 6.74 -10.01
CA LYS A 60 -18.89 6.38 -9.12
C LYS A 60 -18.57 5.17 -8.25
N LEU A 61 -17.69 4.28 -8.71
CA LEU A 61 -17.23 3.10 -7.97
C LEU A 61 -15.94 3.35 -7.17
N LYS A 62 -15.47 4.61 -7.02
CA LYS A 62 -14.19 4.95 -6.34
C LYS A 62 -13.99 4.27 -5.01
N GLU A 63 -15.05 4.10 -4.23
CA GLU A 63 -14.95 3.42 -2.93
C GLU A 63 -14.35 2.03 -3.09
N LYS A 64 -14.72 1.29 -4.15
CA LYS A 64 -14.30 -0.10 -4.39
C LYS A 64 -12.90 -0.26 -4.96
N TRP A 65 -12.17 0.80 -5.28
CA TRP A 65 -10.86 0.67 -5.95
C TRP A 65 -9.85 1.74 -5.61
N ALA A 66 -10.27 2.98 -5.37
CA ALA A 66 -9.37 4.08 -5.08
C ALA A 66 -8.70 3.86 -3.73
N PHE A 67 -7.36 3.98 -3.71
CA PHE A 67 -6.54 3.63 -2.56
C PHE A 67 -6.97 4.33 -1.27
N THR A 68 -7.30 5.61 -1.35
CA THR A 68 -7.78 6.43 -0.22
C THR A 68 -8.98 5.80 0.50
N TYR A 69 -9.87 5.15 -0.24
CA TYR A 69 -11.03 4.45 0.30
C TYR A 69 -10.70 3.02 0.71
N VAL A 70 -9.94 2.27 -0.10
CA VAL A 70 -9.69 0.84 0.17
C VAL A 70 -8.52 0.58 1.12
N ARG A 71 -7.75 1.59 1.54
CA ARG A 71 -6.54 1.41 2.37
C ARG A 71 -6.78 0.63 3.67
N HIS A 72 -7.99 0.72 4.23
CA HIS A 72 -8.35 0.05 5.48
C HIS A 72 -8.72 -1.43 5.28
N VAL A 73 -8.88 -1.86 4.03
CA VAL A 73 -9.27 -3.21 3.66
C VAL A 73 -8.02 -4.08 3.54
N TRP A 74 -7.95 -5.14 4.34
CA TRP A 74 -6.94 -6.17 4.18
C TRP A 74 -7.27 -7.03 2.96
N SER A 75 -6.34 -7.10 2.01
CA SER A 75 -6.48 -7.92 0.80
C SER A 75 -5.42 -9.03 0.70
N ALA A 76 -4.80 -9.44 1.81
CA ALA A 76 -3.75 -10.47 1.80
C ALA A 76 -2.57 -10.17 0.85
N GLY A 77 -2.22 -8.89 0.70
CA GLY A 77 -1.21 -8.46 -0.26
C GLY A 77 -1.59 -8.70 -1.72
N MET A 78 -2.81 -9.20 -2.02
CA MET A 78 -3.29 -9.44 -3.37
C MET A 78 -3.38 -8.11 -4.12
N LYS A 79 -2.30 -7.78 -4.83
CA LYS A 79 -2.40 -6.86 -5.95
C LYS A 79 -3.23 -7.59 -7.01
N SER A 80 -4.12 -6.87 -7.65
CA SER A 80 -5.01 -7.39 -8.70
C SER A 80 -4.31 -8.12 -9.85
N THR A 81 -3.03 -7.86 -10.10
CA THR A 81 -2.22 -8.60 -11.09
C THR A 81 -1.61 -9.89 -10.54
N GLN A 82 -1.57 -10.09 -9.23
CA GLN A 82 -0.78 -11.15 -8.60
C GLN A 82 -1.38 -12.53 -8.82
N LEU A 83 -2.70 -12.66 -8.87
CA LEU A 83 -3.36 -13.95 -9.11
C LEU A 83 -3.04 -14.50 -10.52
N SER A 84 -3.12 -13.64 -11.55
CA SER A 84 -2.77 -14.04 -12.92
C SER A 84 -1.27 -14.20 -13.11
N LYS A 85 -0.44 -13.33 -12.52
CA LYS A 85 1.03 -13.45 -12.57
C LYS A 85 1.55 -14.68 -11.82
N SER A 86 1.01 -15.00 -10.65
CA SER A 86 1.43 -16.18 -9.87
C SER A 86 0.97 -17.47 -10.53
N PHE A 87 -0.24 -17.49 -11.08
CA PHE A 87 -0.73 -18.62 -11.86
C PHE A 87 0.10 -18.82 -13.13
N HIS A 88 0.36 -17.74 -13.88
CA HIS A 88 1.22 -17.78 -15.05
C HIS A 88 2.64 -18.22 -14.70
N ALA A 89 3.25 -17.70 -13.63
CA ALA A 89 4.57 -18.13 -13.15
C ALA A 89 4.58 -19.61 -12.76
N SER A 90 3.55 -20.08 -12.04
CA SER A 90 3.43 -21.49 -11.64
C SER A 90 3.27 -22.43 -12.84
N LEU A 91 2.68 -21.95 -13.94
CA LEU A 91 2.55 -22.70 -15.17
C LEU A 91 3.80 -22.62 -16.06
N LYS A 92 4.52 -21.50 -16.04
CA LYS A 92 5.62 -21.20 -16.95
C LYS A 92 6.75 -22.23 -16.87
N ASP A 93 7.03 -22.74 -15.68
CA ASP A 93 8.10 -23.74 -15.48
C ASP A 93 7.69 -25.15 -15.96
N TYR A 94 6.40 -25.38 -16.18
CA TYR A 94 5.84 -26.70 -16.52
C TYR A 94 5.30 -26.76 -17.95
N LEU A 95 4.96 -25.61 -18.56
CA LEU A 95 4.38 -25.52 -19.89
C LEU A 95 5.36 -24.88 -20.88
N LYS A 96 5.53 -25.54 -22.02
CA LYS A 96 6.26 -25.01 -23.17
C LYS A 96 5.33 -24.84 -24.36
N SER A 97 5.68 -23.91 -25.25
CA SER A 97 4.86 -23.55 -26.42
C SER A 97 4.78 -24.64 -27.49
N ASP A 98 5.67 -25.63 -27.45
CA ASP A 98 5.73 -26.78 -28.35
C ASP A 98 4.96 -28.01 -27.83
N HIS A 99 4.34 -27.93 -26.65
CA HIS A 99 3.53 -29.03 -26.11
C HIS A 99 2.26 -29.26 -26.92
N ASN A 100 1.98 -30.52 -27.27
CA ASN A 100 0.67 -30.92 -27.78
C ASN A 100 -0.38 -30.96 -26.66
N VAL A 101 -1.66 -31.09 -27.02
CA VAL A 101 -2.78 -31.07 -26.06
C VAL A 101 -2.63 -32.13 -24.96
N SER A 102 -2.18 -33.34 -25.30
CA SER A 102 -1.99 -34.40 -24.31
C SER A 102 -0.86 -34.08 -23.33
N GLN A 103 0.26 -33.54 -23.83
CA GLN A 103 1.39 -33.10 -23.01
C GLN A 103 0.99 -31.95 -22.09
N PHE A 104 0.19 -31.00 -22.60
CA PHE A 104 -0.37 -29.92 -21.79
C PHE A 104 -1.13 -30.48 -20.58
N PHE A 105 -2.06 -31.41 -20.76
CA PHE A 105 -2.83 -31.97 -19.65
C PHE A 105 -1.96 -32.73 -18.65
N MET A 106 -0.97 -33.51 -19.11
CA MET A 106 -0.02 -34.18 -18.21
C MET A 106 0.76 -33.19 -17.34
N HIS A 107 1.28 -32.12 -17.94
CA HIS A 107 2.02 -31.09 -17.21
C HIS A 107 1.11 -30.27 -16.29
N PHE A 108 -0.11 -29.99 -16.73
CA PHE A 108 -1.11 -29.28 -15.93
C PHE A 108 -1.51 -30.08 -14.68
N GLU A 109 -1.76 -31.38 -14.82
CA GLU A 109 -2.02 -32.25 -13.67
C GLU A 109 -0.86 -32.28 -12.67
N ARG A 110 0.38 -32.25 -13.17
CA ARG A 110 1.58 -32.16 -12.32
C ARG A 110 1.61 -30.86 -11.53
N VAL A 111 1.30 -29.72 -12.16
CA VAL A 111 1.16 -28.43 -11.47
C VAL A 111 0.12 -28.50 -10.36
N LEU A 112 -1.05 -29.10 -10.65
CA LEU A 112 -2.11 -29.26 -9.63
C LEU A 112 -1.66 -30.12 -8.44
N LYS A 113 -0.92 -31.21 -8.69
CA LYS A 113 -0.37 -32.06 -7.62
C LYS A 113 0.62 -31.29 -6.75
N ASP A 114 1.54 -30.56 -7.36
CA ASP A 114 2.51 -29.73 -6.62
C ASP A 114 1.81 -28.62 -5.80
N MET A 115 0.79 -27.97 -6.37
CA MET A 115 0.01 -26.96 -5.66
C MET A 115 -0.71 -27.55 -4.44
N ARG A 116 -1.37 -28.71 -4.60
CA ARG A 116 -2.04 -29.42 -3.50
C ARG A 116 -1.05 -29.88 -2.42
N TYR A 117 0.12 -30.34 -2.82
CA TYR A 117 1.17 -30.73 -1.88
C TYR A 117 1.67 -29.54 -1.06
N LYS A 118 1.96 -28.40 -1.71
CA LYS A 118 2.35 -27.15 -1.03
C LYS A 118 1.25 -26.64 -0.08
N GLU A 119 -0.02 -26.77 -0.47
CA GLU A 119 -1.16 -26.43 0.39
C GLU A 119 -1.20 -27.33 1.64
N LEU A 120 -1.01 -28.64 1.46
CA LEU A 120 -0.98 -29.61 2.56
C LEU A 120 0.19 -29.35 3.52
N GLU A 121 1.38 -29.09 2.99
CA GLU A 121 2.57 -28.74 3.77
C GLU A 121 2.34 -27.44 4.55
N ALA A 122 1.79 -26.40 3.93
CA ALA A 122 1.47 -25.15 4.60
C ALA A 122 0.42 -25.32 5.71
N LYS A 123 -0.58 -26.19 5.49
CA LYS A 123 -1.59 -26.53 6.50
C LYS A 123 -0.99 -27.30 7.67
N TYR A 124 -0.15 -28.29 7.38
CA TYR A 124 0.59 -29.03 8.41
C TYR A 124 1.44 -28.08 9.27
N GLU A 125 2.26 -27.24 8.64
CA GLU A 125 3.09 -26.24 9.33
C GLU A 125 2.26 -25.29 10.22
N SER A 126 1.05 -24.92 9.79
CA SER A 126 0.17 -24.06 10.59
C SER A 126 -0.32 -24.70 11.88
N CYS A 127 -0.41 -26.03 11.95
CA CYS A 127 -0.81 -26.76 13.16
C CYS A 127 0.29 -26.80 14.23
N PHE A 128 1.57 -26.71 13.83
CA PHE A 128 2.70 -26.98 14.74
C PHE A 128 3.61 -25.78 14.98
N ARG A 129 3.54 -24.71 14.18
CA ARG A 129 4.31 -23.49 14.39
C ARG A 129 3.45 -22.33 14.85
N LEU A 130 3.58 -22.03 16.15
CA LEU A 130 3.06 -20.81 16.75
C LEU A 130 3.84 -19.60 16.22
N VAL A 131 3.19 -18.78 15.38
CA VAL A 131 3.78 -17.49 14.97
C VAL A 131 3.63 -16.49 16.11
N ASN A 132 4.74 -15.86 16.50
CA ASN A 132 4.72 -14.85 17.55
C ASN A 132 4.01 -13.58 17.05
N THR A 133 3.10 -13.09 17.87
CA THR A 133 2.48 -11.79 17.68
C THR A 133 3.49 -10.70 18.03
N LYS A 134 3.85 -9.82 17.08
CA LYS A 134 4.68 -8.64 17.30
C LYS A 134 4.06 -7.68 18.31
N ILE A 135 2.74 -7.65 18.36
CA ILE A 135 1.94 -6.80 19.26
C ILE A 135 0.77 -7.64 19.79
N SER A 136 0.52 -7.57 21.10
CA SER A 136 -0.62 -8.26 21.71
C SER A 136 -1.89 -7.42 21.59
N VAL A 137 -2.66 -7.65 20.51
CA VAL A 137 -3.98 -7.04 20.26
C VAL A 137 -4.97 -8.10 19.81
N LYS A 138 -6.25 -7.94 20.17
CA LYS A 138 -7.32 -8.93 19.92
C LYS A 138 -7.38 -9.38 18.45
N ILE A 139 -7.24 -8.44 17.52
CA ILE A 139 -7.31 -8.74 16.08
C ILE A 139 -6.15 -9.60 15.59
N LEU A 140 -4.93 -9.43 16.11
CA LEU A 140 -3.78 -10.26 15.73
C LEU A 140 -3.89 -11.65 16.36
N ILE A 141 -4.42 -11.76 17.58
CA ILE A 141 -4.67 -13.05 18.24
C ILE A 141 -5.68 -13.85 17.42
N GLN A 142 -6.82 -13.25 17.06
CA GLN A 142 -7.82 -13.92 16.25
C GLN A 142 -7.31 -14.28 14.85
N ALA A 143 -6.59 -13.37 14.19
CA ALA A 143 -6.04 -13.63 12.86
C ALA A 143 -5.01 -14.77 12.87
N ARG A 144 -4.23 -14.90 13.94
CA ARG A 144 -3.27 -16.01 14.13
C ARG A 144 -3.95 -17.38 14.20
N GLU A 145 -5.15 -17.45 14.76
CA GLU A 145 -5.91 -18.71 14.88
C GLU A 145 -6.58 -19.12 13.56
N VAL A 146 -6.90 -18.14 12.70
CA VAL A 146 -7.64 -18.36 11.46
C VAL A 146 -6.73 -18.51 10.24
N TYR A 147 -5.61 -17.78 10.19
CA TYR A 147 -4.74 -17.73 9.02
C TYR A 147 -3.60 -18.75 9.07
N THR A 148 -3.18 -19.23 7.89
CA THR A 148 -1.91 -19.95 7.76
C THR A 148 -0.76 -19.04 8.15
N LYS A 149 0.36 -19.62 8.60
CA LYS A 149 1.55 -18.89 9.06
C LYS A 149 1.94 -17.72 8.15
N LYS A 150 2.06 -17.98 6.85
CA LYS A 150 2.47 -16.98 5.85
C LYS A 150 1.47 -15.82 5.73
N ILE A 151 0.18 -16.14 5.68
CA ILE A 151 -0.87 -15.11 5.56
C ILE A 151 -0.97 -14.30 6.85
N PHE A 152 -0.77 -14.93 8.01
CA PHE A 152 -0.71 -14.23 9.29
C PHE A 152 0.49 -13.28 9.38
N GLU A 153 1.68 -13.71 8.93
CA GLU A 153 2.87 -12.85 8.88
C GLU A 153 2.63 -11.60 8.02
N ASP A 154 2.07 -11.78 6.82
CA ASP A 154 1.73 -10.67 5.92
C ASP A 154 0.66 -9.75 6.57
N PHE A 155 -0.37 -10.34 7.20
CA PHE A 155 -1.44 -9.59 7.89
C PHE A 155 -0.89 -8.74 9.01
N GLN A 156 -0.08 -9.36 9.87
CA GLN A 156 0.56 -8.70 10.99
C GLN A 156 1.44 -7.54 10.52
N ASP A 157 2.18 -7.70 9.43
CA ASP A 157 3.04 -6.65 8.90
C ASP A 157 2.25 -5.45 8.36
N GLN A 158 1.19 -5.69 7.58
CA GLN A 158 0.34 -4.60 7.08
C GLN A 158 -0.45 -3.96 8.22
N TRP A 159 -1.03 -4.76 9.11
CA TRP A 159 -1.79 -4.24 10.25
C TRP A 159 -0.90 -3.42 11.16
N THR A 160 0.32 -3.88 11.48
CA THR A 160 1.27 -3.13 12.32
C THR A 160 1.68 -1.81 11.66
N LYS A 161 1.89 -1.80 10.34
CA LYS A 161 2.14 -0.54 9.59
C LYS A 161 0.97 0.43 9.72
N GLN A 162 -0.26 -0.04 9.53
CA GLN A 162 -1.49 0.77 9.61
C GLN A 162 -1.80 1.26 11.02
N ALA A 163 -1.66 0.37 12.00
CA ALA A 163 -1.87 0.64 13.41
C ALA A 163 -0.93 1.75 13.89
N ARG A 164 0.30 1.80 13.39
CA ARG A 164 1.26 2.86 13.75
C ARG A 164 0.94 4.25 13.17
N PHE A 165 -0.09 4.38 12.33
CA PHE A 165 -0.66 5.68 11.90
C PHE A 165 -1.80 6.17 12.80
N LYS A 166 -2.24 5.38 13.78
CA LYS A 166 -3.32 5.72 14.72
C LYS A 166 -2.88 5.40 16.16
N SER A 167 -3.43 6.05 17.18
CA SER A 167 -3.30 5.54 18.54
C SER A 167 -4.05 4.21 18.63
N VAL A 168 -3.35 3.10 18.86
CA VAL A 168 -3.96 1.78 19.03
C VAL A 168 -3.64 1.27 20.43
N GLN A 169 -4.65 0.75 21.12
CA GLN A 169 -4.50 0.17 22.45
C GLN A 169 -4.18 -1.33 22.37
N ASP A 170 -3.30 -1.82 23.25
CA ASP A 170 -3.03 -3.25 23.44
C ASP A 170 -4.20 -3.96 24.15
N ILE A 171 -4.12 -5.29 24.32
CA ILE A 171 -5.15 -6.06 25.05
C ILE A 171 -5.40 -5.58 26.50
N ASN A 172 -4.46 -4.85 27.09
CA ASN A 172 -4.52 -4.31 28.45
C ASN A 172 -4.91 -2.82 28.46
N GLY A 173 -5.31 -2.26 27.31
CA GLY A 173 -5.72 -0.85 27.19
C GLY A 173 -4.57 0.15 27.11
N ARG A 174 -3.31 -0.29 27.01
CA ARG A 174 -2.15 0.60 26.91
C ARG A 174 -1.98 1.11 25.49
N GLU A 175 -1.78 2.41 25.31
CA GLU A 175 -1.43 2.95 23.99
C GLU A 175 -0.10 2.35 23.51
N ILE A 176 -0.13 1.80 22.30
CA ILE A 176 1.06 1.31 21.61
C ILE A 176 1.73 2.53 21.00
N GLN A 177 2.80 2.98 21.64
CA GLN A 177 3.67 4.04 21.14
C GLN A 177 4.22 3.64 19.76
N ALA A 178 4.06 4.53 18.78
CA ALA A 178 4.58 4.31 17.45
C ALA A 178 6.13 4.39 17.48
N ASP A 179 6.78 3.45 16.80
CA ASP A 179 8.25 3.42 16.66
C ASP A 179 8.77 4.75 16.10
N PRO A 180 9.57 5.51 16.87
CA PRO A 180 10.02 6.85 16.48
C PRO A 180 10.75 6.89 15.13
N LYS A 181 11.55 5.85 14.83
CA LYS A 181 12.30 5.77 13.56
C LYS A 181 11.38 5.50 12.38
N LEU A 182 10.35 4.68 12.57
CA LEU A 182 9.34 4.43 11.54
C LEU A 182 8.51 5.70 11.29
N GLN A 183 8.10 6.42 12.35
CA GLN A 183 7.39 7.69 12.20
C GLN A 183 8.21 8.73 11.45
N GLN A 184 9.51 8.85 11.75
CA GLN A 184 10.41 9.71 11.00
C GLN A 184 10.48 9.33 9.52
N THR A 185 10.61 8.03 9.21
CA THR A 185 10.64 7.52 7.83
C THR A 185 9.33 7.82 7.09
N CYS A 186 8.18 7.69 7.76
CA CYS A 186 6.87 8.02 7.19
C CYS A 186 6.72 9.53 6.91
N ARG A 187 7.09 10.39 7.87
CA ARG A 187 7.09 11.85 7.69
C ARG A 187 7.97 12.24 6.50
N TYR A 188 9.18 11.69 6.43
CA TYR A 188 10.11 11.89 5.31
C TYR A 188 9.48 11.52 3.95
N ARG A 189 8.96 10.29 3.80
CA ARG A 189 8.34 9.86 2.53
C ARG A 189 7.18 10.76 2.10
N SER A 190 6.34 11.15 3.05
CA SER A 190 5.21 12.03 2.78
C SER A 190 5.67 13.40 2.29
N MET A 191 6.68 14.01 2.93
CA MET A 191 7.22 15.30 2.51
C MET A 191 7.92 15.20 1.15
N CYS A 192 8.75 14.18 0.92
CA CYS A 192 9.43 13.98 -0.35
C CYS A 192 8.45 13.89 -1.53
N SER A 193 7.35 13.14 -1.38
CA SER A 193 6.33 13.04 -2.42
C SER A 193 5.76 14.40 -2.83
N ILE A 194 5.45 15.26 -1.85
CA ILE A 194 4.95 16.62 -2.09
C ILE A 194 5.99 17.47 -2.79
N PHE A 195 7.24 17.49 -2.28
CA PHE A 195 8.30 18.31 -2.86
C PHE A 195 8.67 17.86 -4.28
N THR A 196 8.76 16.56 -4.54
CA THR A 196 9.01 16.06 -5.90
C THR A 196 7.95 16.54 -6.88
N ARG A 197 6.67 16.56 -6.49
CA ARG A 197 5.59 17.07 -7.33
C ARG A 197 5.73 18.57 -7.57
N ILE A 198 5.98 19.35 -6.52
CA ILE A 198 6.18 20.80 -6.62
C ILE A 198 7.36 21.10 -7.55
N SER A 199 8.50 20.44 -7.36
CA SER A 199 9.69 20.62 -8.20
C SER A 199 9.42 20.28 -9.67
N ASN A 200 8.73 19.17 -9.94
CA ASN A 200 8.38 18.77 -11.31
C ASN A 200 7.48 19.79 -12.01
N ARG A 201 6.55 20.43 -11.30
CA ARG A 201 5.63 21.42 -11.88
C ARG A 201 6.25 22.80 -11.99
N ALA A 202 7.04 23.18 -10.98
CA ALA A 202 7.70 24.48 -10.96
C ALA A 202 8.73 24.63 -12.09
N SER A 203 9.41 23.54 -12.47
CA SER A 203 10.41 23.54 -13.54
C SER A 203 9.85 23.84 -14.93
N GLU A 204 8.54 23.76 -15.13
CA GLU A 204 7.88 24.11 -16.40
C GLU A 204 7.77 25.63 -16.63
N SER A 205 8.03 26.46 -15.61
CA SER A 205 7.95 27.92 -15.72
C SER A 205 8.98 28.62 -14.86
N GLU A 206 9.80 29.47 -15.47
CA GLU A 206 10.81 30.28 -14.76
C GLU A 206 10.22 31.13 -13.62
N LYS A 207 9.00 31.63 -13.78
CA LYS A 207 8.30 32.36 -12.70
C LYS A 207 7.92 31.45 -11.54
N ALA A 208 7.43 30.25 -11.83
CA ALA A 208 7.05 29.27 -10.82
C ALA A 208 8.27 28.67 -10.11
N ASP A 209 9.36 28.43 -10.84
CA ASP A 209 10.64 27.96 -10.31
C ASP A 209 11.22 28.95 -9.30
N ASN A 210 11.36 30.23 -9.69
CA ASN A 210 11.87 31.29 -8.82
C ASN A 210 11.03 31.46 -7.53
N LEU A 211 9.69 31.45 -7.67
CA LEU A 211 8.79 31.54 -6.53
C LEU A 211 8.94 30.32 -5.61
N THR A 212 8.96 29.12 -6.19
CA THR A 212 9.09 27.86 -5.46
C THR A 212 10.41 27.78 -4.72
N TYR A 213 11.50 28.18 -5.37
CA TYR A 213 12.84 28.21 -4.79
C TYR A 213 12.89 29.13 -3.56
N LEU A 214 12.34 30.34 -3.67
CA LEU A 214 12.29 31.30 -2.56
C LEU A 214 11.53 30.72 -1.35
N HIS A 215 10.35 30.14 -1.59
CA HIS A 215 9.54 29.55 -0.52
C HIS A 215 10.18 28.29 0.07
N ALA A 216 10.77 27.41 -0.75
CA ALA A 216 11.45 26.21 -0.27
C ALA A 216 12.67 26.56 0.57
N SER A 217 13.45 27.58 0.18
CA SER A 217 14.60 28.07 0.95
C SER A 217 14.19 28.63 2.31
N ASN A 218 13.12 29.43 2.35
CA ASN A 218 12.58 29.95 3.60
C ASN A 218 12.03 28.84 4.50
N LEU A 219 11.32 27.87 3.92
CA LEU A 219 10.81 26.71 4.64
C LEU A 219 11.94 25.86 5.23
N ALA A 220 13.02 25.63 4.48
CA ALA A 220 14.20 24.90 4.97
C ALA A 220 14.80 25.58 6.22
N LYS A 221 14.92 26.91 6.21
CA LYS A 221 15.39 27.66 7.39
C LYS A 221 14.45 27.53 8.58
N LEU A 222 13.12 27.60 8.36
CA LEU A 222 12.13 27.42 9.42
C LEU A 222 12.21 26.02 10.04
N VAL A 223 12.39 24.98 9.23
CA VAL A 223 12.55 23.59 9.71
C VAL A 223 13.79 23.45 10.59
N GLU A 224 14.93 23.99 10.18
CA GLU A 224 16.16 23.95 10.98
C GLU A 224 16.01 24.70 12.31
N ASN A 225 15.32 25.86 12.31
CA ASN A 225 15.03 26.61 13.53
C ASN A 225 14.15 25.80 14.50
N ILE A 226 13.11 25.13 14.01
CA ILE A 226 12.25 24.27 14.85
C ILE A 226 13.07 23.15 15.47
N LEU A 227 13.87 22.44 14.66
CA LEU A 227 14.71 21.34 15.16
C LEU A 227 15.77 21.82 16.16
N GLN A 228 16.26 23.05 16.03
CA GLN A 228 17.19 23.65 16.99
C GLN A 228 16.51 23.97 18.32
N LEU A 229 15.31 24.56 18.29
CA LEU A 229 14.52 24.86 19.49
C LEU A 229 14.14 23.59 20.26
N GLU A 230 13.78 22.51 19.56
CA GLU A 230 13.50 21.21 20.19
C GLU A 230 14.75 20.64 20.91
N ARG A 231 15.93 20.74 20.29
CA ARG A 231 17.20 20.33 20.91
C ARG A 231 17.58 21.15 22.13
N GLU A 232 17.18 22.42 22.20
CA GLU A 232 17.47 23.31 23.32
C GLU A 232 16.49 23.09 24.48
N GLY A 233 15.20 22.93 24.19
CA GLY A 233 14.18 22.64 25.20
C GLY A 233 14.32 21.25 25.85
N ASP A 234 14.85 20.26 25.13
CA ASP A 234 15.17 18.94 25.72
C ASP A 234 16.36 19.02 26.69
N LYS A 235 17.34 19.90 26.42
CA LYS A 235 18.47 20.15 27.34
C LYS A 235 18.02 20.83 28.62
N GLU A 236 17.16 21.86 28.53
CA GLU A 236 16.64 22.56 29.72
C GLU A 236 15.87 21.64 30.67
N LYS A 237 15.08 20.69 30.14
CA LYS A 237 14.40 19.66 30.95
C LYS A 237 15.36 18.67 31.62
N GLU A 238 16.49 18.38 30.99
CA GLU A 238 17.54 17.50 31.53
C GLU A 238 18.30 18.16 32.69
N TYR A 239 18.43 19.50 32.65
CA TYR A 239 18.98 20.30 33.76
C TYR A 239 18.00 20.42 34.95
N GLU A 240 16.68 20.51 34.70
CA GLU A 240 15.66 20.57 35.78
C GLU A 240 15.43 19.23 36.52
N LEU A 241 15.76 18.10 35.90
CA LEU A 241 15.63 16.75 36.49
C LEU A 241 16.88 16.26 37.23
N SER A 242 17.98 17.03 37.21
CA SER A 242 19.19 16.70 37.97
C SER A 242 19.04 17.22 39.41
N PRO A 243 19.15 16.36 40.45
CA PRO A 243 19.03 16.82 41.84
C PRO A 243 20.22 17.73 42.21
N PRO A 244 20.02 18.67 43.16
CA PRO A 244 21.07 19.58 43.62
C PRO A 244 22.25 18.87 44.29
#